data_AF-A0A2W4F204-F1
#
_entry.id   AF-A0A2W4F204-F1
#
_cell.length_a   1.000
_cell.length_b   1.000
_cell.length_c   1.000
_cell.angle_alpha   90.00
_cell.angle_beta   90.00
_cell.angle_gamma   90.00
#
_symmetry.space_group_name_H-M   'P 1'
#
loop_
_entity.id
_entity.type
_entity.pdbx_description
1 polymer ?
#
loop_
_entity_poly.entity_id
_entity_poly.type
_entity_poly.pdbx_seq_one_letter_code
_entity_poly.pdbx_strand_id
1 'polypeptide(L)' 'MKQIHSPKSSPGNIERARECEEALDIAFKELLERAAAAGWQEAEVALVLADIADAHVMDVAKRRKQAETYN' A
#
# COMPACT_ATOMS: atom_id res chain seq x y z
N MET A 1 14.43 -7.16 -0.73
CA MET A 1 13.41 -6.45 -1.53
C MET A 1 12.71 -7.48 -2.39
N LYS A 2 11.67 -8.09 -1.81
CA LYS A 2 10.74 -8.96 -2.52
C LYS A 2 9.97 -8.13 -3.54
N GLN A 3 9.84 -8.67 -4.75
CA GLN A 3 9.13 -8.01 -5.85
C GLN A 3 7.62 -8.08 -5.61
N ILE A 4 6.94 -6.97 -5.84
CA ILE A 4 5.47 -6.92 -5.91
C ILE A 4 5.09 -7.43 -7.30
N HIS A 5 4.43 -8.58 -7.35
CA HIS A 5 4.06 -9.22 -8.61
C HIS A 5 2.84 -8.53 -9.24
N SER A 6 2.76 -8.55 -10.57
CA SER A 6 1.58 -8.08 -11.28
C SER A 6 0.35 -8.94 -10.92
N PRO A 7 -0.84 -8.33 -10.81
CA PRO A 7 -2.07 -9.07 -10.57
C PRO A 7 -2.38 -10.01 -11.73
N LYS A 8 -2.85 -11.21 -11.41
CA LYS A 8 -3.19 -12.28 -12.35
C LYS A 8 -4.64 -12.16 -12.80
N SER A 9 -5.52 -11.73 -11.90
CA SER A 9 -6.94 -11.55 -12.16
C SER A 9 -7.24 -10.25 -12.92
N SER A 10 -8.26 -10.23 -13.77
CA SER A 10 -8.68 -9.05 -14.53
C SER A 10 -9.26 -7.93 -13.62
N PRO A 11 -9.24 -6.66 -14.06
CA PRO A 11 -9.90 -5.57 -13.34
C PRO A 11 -11.39 -5.87 -13.09
N GLY A 12 -11.88 -5.60 -11.88
CA GLY A 12 -13.27 -5.86 -11.46
C GLY A 12 -13.52 -7.25 -10.87
N ASN A 13 -12.55 -8.17 -10.94
CA ASN A 13 -12.63 -9.45 -10.25
C ASN A 13 -12.38 -9.26 -8.74
N ILE A 14 -13.22 -9.89 -7.91
CA ILE A 14 -13.11 -9.86 -6.44
C ILE A 14 -11.77 -10.42 -5.95
N GLU A 15 -11.23 -11.44 -6.63
CA GLU A 15 -9.96 -12.07 -6.27
C GLU A 15 -8.77 -11.12 -6.43
N ARG A 16 -8.90 -10.11 -7.29
CA ARG A 16 -7.83 -9.14 -7.53
C ARG A 16 -7.50 -8.31 -6.29
N ALA A 17 -8.46 -8.10 -5.39
CA ALA A 17 -8.22 -7.42 -4.12
C ALA A 17 -7.29 -8.26 -3.21
N ARG A 18 -7.57 -9.56 -3.13
CA ARG A 18 -6.75 -10.52 -2.37
C ARG A 18 -5.36 -10.67 -2.96
N GLU A 19 -5.23 -10.76 -4.28
CA GLU A 19 -3.92 -10.79 -4.95
C GLU A 19 -3.08 -9.55 -4.63
N CYS A 20 -3.74 -8.39 -4.53
CA CYS A 20 -3.07 -7.14 -4.15
C CYS A 20 -2.59 -7.19 -2.71
N GLU A 21 -3.43 -7.64 -1.78
CA GLU A 21 -3.07 -7.79 -0.36
C GLU A 21 -1.88 -8.74 -0.19
N GLU A 22 -1.94 -9.93 -0.79
CA GLU A 22 -0.87 -10.93 -0.70
C GLU A 22 0.47 -10.42 -1.28
N ALA A 23 0.42 -9.70 -2.41
CA ALA A 23 1.61 -9.13 -3.02
C ALA A 23 2.24 -8.01 -2.17
N LEU A 24 1.41 -7.22 -1.47
CA LEU A 24 1.87 -6.10 -0.64
C LEU A 24 2.32 -6.54 0.75
N ASP A 25 1.65 -7.51 1.39
CA ASP A 25 1.98 -8.01 2.74
C ASP A 25 3.44 -8.48 2.83
N ILE A 26 3.91 -9.17 1.78
CA ILE A 26 5.28 -9.64 1.69
C ILE A 26 6.28 -8.48 1.71
N ALA A 27 6.04 -7.43 0.93
CA ALA A 27 6.91 -6.25 0.85
C ALA A 27 6.81 -5.39 2.13
N PHE A 28 5.62 -5.34 2.73
CA PHE A 28 5.35 -4.64 3.97
C PHE A 28 6.14 -5.23 5.13
N LYS A 29 6.17 -6.56 5.28
CA LYS A 29 6.97 -7.26 6.29
C LYS A 29 8.47 -6.95 6.17
N GLU A 30 9.03 -6.93 4.96
CA GLU A 30 10.43 -6.54 4.75
C GLU A 30 10.71 -5.07 5.08
N LEU A 31 9.72 -4.19 4.93
CA LEU A 31 9.84 -2.79 5.35
C LEU A 31 9.91 -2.69 6.88
N LEU A 32 9.04 -3.41 7.59
CA LEU A 32 9.05 -3.47 9.06
C LEU A 32 10.36 -4.04 9.59
N GLU A 33 10.85 -5.14 9.02
CA GLU A 33 12.14 -5.74 9.40
C GLU A 33 13.31 -4.76 9.24
N ARG A 34 13.33 -3.98 8.16
CA ARG A 34 14.36 -2.96 7.94
C ARG A 34 14.25 -1.79 8.91
N ALA A 35 13.03 -1.36 9.24
CA ALA A 35 12.82 -0.31 10.22
C ALA A 35 13.26 -0.77 11.62
N ALA A 36 12.91 -2.00 12.01
CA ALA A 36 13.37 -2.60 13.26
C ALA A 36 14.90 -2.74 13.30
N ALA A 37 15.53 -3.17 12.20
CA ALA A 37 16.99 -3.26 12.11
C ALA A 37 17.69 -1.89 12.22
N ALA A 38 16.99 -0.79 11.89
CA ALA A 38 17.48 0.57 12.09
C ALA A 38 17.24 1.10 13.53
N GLY A 39 16.62 0.30 14.41
CA GLY A 39 16.38 0.62 15.82
C GLY A 39 15.00 1.19 16.12
N TRP A 40 14.09 1.24 15.14
CA TRP A 40 12.72 1.72 15.36
C TRP A 40 11.87 0.67 16.06
N GLN A 41 10.95 1.12 16.92
CA GLN A 41 9.98 0.22 17.54
C GLN A 41 8.87 -0.13 16.54
N GLU A 42 8.46 -1.39 16.50
CA GLU A 42 7.43 -1.87 15.57
C GLU A 42 6.12 -1.07 15.67
N ALA A 43 5.68 -0.75 16.90
CA ALA A 43 4.46 0.02 17.13
C ALA A 43 4.54 1.45 16.55
N GLU A 44 5.70 2.10 16.63
CA GLU A 44 5.93 3.43 16.06
C GLU A 44 5.86 3.39 14.53
N VAL A 45 6.54 2.40 13.93
CA VAL A 45 6.55 2.21 12.48
C VAL A 45 5.14 1.92 11.96
N ALA A 46 4.37 1.10 12.67
CA ALA A 46 3.00 0.78 12.29
C ALA A 46 2.09 2.01 12.29
N LEU A 47 2.19 2.87 13.31
CA LEU A 47 1.42 4.12 13.39
C LEU A 47 1.78 5.07 12.25
N VAL A 48 3.08 5.31 12.02
CA VAL A 48 3.55 6.19 10.95
C VAL A 48 3.14 5.68 9.57
N LEU A 49 3.19 4.36 9.34
CA LEU A 49 2.75 3.79 8.06
C LEU A 49 1.25 3.94 7.84
N ALA A 50 0.44 3.85 8.89
CA ALA A 50 -1.00 4.12 8.79
C ALA A 50 -1.27 5.58 8.39
N ASP A 51 -0.58 6.54 9.01
CA ASP A 51 -0.71 7.97 8.68
C ASP A 51 -0.30 8.26 7.23
N ILE A 52 0.81 7.69 6.78
CA ILE A 52 1.27 7.82 5.38
C ILE A 52 0.25 7.23 4.40
N ALA A 53 -0.32 6.07 4.73
CA ALA A 53 -1.32 5.42 3.90
C ALA A 53 -2.61 6.25 3.80
N ASP A 54 -3.09 6.79 4.92
CA ASP A 54 -4.28 7.66 4.96
C ASP A 54 -4.09 8.91 4.11
N ALA A 55 -2.96 9.61 4.28
CA ALA A 55 -2.61 10.76 3.46
C ALA A 55 -2.57 10.41 1.95
N HIS A 56 -2.02 9.25 1.60
CA HIS A 56 -1.98 8.80 0.21
C HIS A 56 -3.39 8.53 -0.36
N VAL A 57 -4.29 7.95 0.43
CA VAL A 57 -5.70 7.74 0.02
C VAL A 57 -6.38 9.07 -0.30
N MET A 58 -6.18 10.09 0.55
CA MET A 58 -6.72 11.42 0.31
C MET A 58 -6.19 12.05 -0.98
N ASP A 59 -4.91 11.88 -1.26
CA ASP A 59 -4.28 12.33 -2.50
C ASP A 59 -4.82 11.61 -3.76
N VAL A 60 -5.02 10.29 -3.67
CA VAL A 60 -5.66 9.51 -4.76
C VAL A 60 -7.08 10.01 -5.03
N ALA A 61 -7.87 10.22 -3.99
CA ALA A 61 -9.24 10.72 -4.11
C ALA A 61 -9.27 12.11 -4.77
N LYS A 62 -8.35 13.00 -4.36
CA LYS A 62 -8.20 14.34 -4.95
C LYS A 62 -7.89 14.28 -6.45
N ARG A 63 -6.93 13.45 -6.86
CA ARG A 63 -6.58 13.27 -8.29
C ARG A 63 -7.75 12.76 -9.12
N ARG A 64 -8.52 11.81 -8.57
CA ARG A 64 -9.71 11.28 -9.23
C ARG A 64 -10.77 12.38 -9.46
N LYS A 65 -11.06 13.18 -8.43
CA LYS A 65 -12.01 14.30 -8.54
C LYS A 65 -11.58 15.32 -9.59
N GLN A 66 -10.28 15.62 -9.69
CA GLN A 66 -9.74 16.52 -10.71
C GLN A 66 -9.91 15.97 -12.13
N ALA A 67 -9.67 14.67 -12.33
CA ALA A 67 -9.85 14.02 -13.63
C ALA A 67 -11.32 13.99 -14.09
N GLU A 68 -12.26 13.87 -13.15
CA GLU A 68 -13.71 13.93 -13.41
C GLU A 68 -14.20 15.36 -13.71
N THR A 69 -13.49 16.40 -13.26
CA THR A 69 -13.86 17.81 -13.50
C THR A 69 -13.40 18.33 -14.87
N TYR A 70 -12.46 17.62 -15.51
CA TYR A 70 -11.84 17.98 -16.80
C TYR A 70 -12.25 17.08 -17.97
N ASN A 71 -13.22 16.17 -17.76
CA ASN A 71 -13.80 15.28 -18.77
C ASN A 71 -15.26 15.63 -19.07
#